data_AF-A0A9Q0LRN4-F1
#
_entry.id   AF-A0A9Q0LRN4-F1
#
_cell.length_a   1.000
_cell.length_b   1.000
_cell.length_c   1.000
_cell.angle_alpha   90.00
_cell.angle_beta   90.00
_cell.angle_gamma   90.00
#
_symmetry.space_group_name_H-M   'P 1'
#
loop_
_entity.id
_entity.type
_entity.pdbx_description
1 polymer ?
#
loop_
_entity_poly.entity_id
_entity_poly.type
_entity_poly.pdbx_seq_one_letter_code
_entity_poly.pdbx_strand_id
1 'polypeptide(L)'
;MNNNNNNNNNQNLITNLIHNYEKLLGNRNSFSDFIIIAGEENPIKINCHKSILSCQSSFFDKFLKQNYHEIRFPKFKPQIIHKVLRFIYTSQIELNDQDIFPIWDCARKFELDDLIDLIVDKLQYQINEQNIFQIYEKINQSQKYTILKGKSVEFIKKNFAKLIYLKPFPNFTKDQMFDFVNSSIQSKMQINYALLFKLLKKWAKNQLTISFPKNQVLKQLYSILLPFIKILPLDQLTIKQNEQISQMFYKNSIKRTVKFEDLKYYQSKENLQLKKKIFNQKKKIQKFKQEILLKNSINQEKEKEKENKIEKSKSFFDSFFGSDSDSDEKEKEKENKIEKENKIEKSKSFFNSFFGSDSDSDEKEKEKEKENKIEKSKSFFDSFFGSDSD
;
A
#
# COMPACT_ATOMS: atom_id res chain seq x y z
N MET A 1 -17.08 62.79 -16.05
CA MET A 1 -15.64 62.64 -15.74
C MET A 1 -15.30 62.75 -14.24
N ASN A 2 -16.18 63.26 -13.36
CA ASN A 2 -15.88 63.40 -11.91
C ASN A 2 -16.00 62.12 -11.05
N ASN A 3 -16.72 61.08 -11.49
CA ASN A 3 -16.89 59.87 -10.68
C ASN A 3 -15.63 58.97 -10.64
N ASN A 4 -14.82 58.96 -11.69
CA ASN A 4 -13.61 58.13 -11.73
C ASN A 4 -12.48 58.67 -10.82
N ASN A 5 -12.35 60.00 -10.70
CA ASN A 5 -11.32 60.60 -9.85
C ASN A 5 -11.62 60.41 -8.35
N ASN A 6 -12.89 60.52 -7.95
CA ASN A 6 -13.29 60.28 -6.54
C ASN A 6 -13.14 58.81 -6.14
N ASN A 7 -13.45 57.88 -7.04
CA ASN A 7 -13.27 56.45 -6.79
C ASN A 7 -11.79 56.08 -6.62
N ASN A 8 -10.90 56.63 -7.46
CA ASN A 8 -9.46 56.39 -7.37
C ASN A 8 -8.86 56.97 -6.08
N ASN A 9 -9.30 58.16 -5.65
CA ASN A 9 -8.85 58.76 -4.40
C ASN A 9 -9.27 57.95 -3.17
N ASN A 10 -10.52 57.46 -3.14
CA ASN A 10 -11.02 56.63 -2.04
C ASN A 10 -10.31 55.27 -1.98
N GLN A 11 -10.00 54.66 -3.12
CA GLN A 11 -9.19 53.44 -3.17
C GLN A 11 -7.80 53.65 -2.57
N ASN A 12 -7.12 54.74 -2.92
CA ASN A 12 -5.81 55.08 -2.35
C ASN A 12 -5.85 55.28 -0.83
N LEU A 13 -6.90 55.92 -0.31
CA LEU A 13 -7.08 56.11 1.13
C LEU A 13 -7.25 54.77 1.87
N ILE A 14 -8.05 53.85 1.32
CA ILE A 14 -8.27 52.51 1.89
C ILE A 14 -6.95 51.71 1.86
N THR A 15 -6.22 51.74 0.74
CA THR A 15 -4.93 51.06 0.62
C THR A 15 -3.91 51.59 1.65
N ASN A 16 -3.87 52.90 1.86
CA ASN A 16 -2.99 53.51 2.87
C ASN A 16 -3.38 53.09 4.30
N LEU A 17 -4.68 53.00 4.61
CA LEU A 17 -5.15 52.50 5.90
C LEU A 17 -4.74 51.05 6.14
N ILE A 18 -4.93 50.18 5.15
CA ILE A 18 -4.51 48.76 5.21
C ILE A 18 -3.00 48.66 5.46
N HIS A 19 -2.20 49.45 4.76
CA HIS A 19 -0.75 49.49 4.94
C HIS A 19 -0.33 49.97 6.34
N ASN A 20 -1.06 50.94 6.90
CA ASN A 20 -0.82 51.40 8.27
C ASN A 20 -1.18 50.33 9.31
N TYR A 21 -2.25 49.56 9.10
CA TYR A 21 -2.57 48.41 9.95
C TYR A 21 -1.51 47.31 9.85
N GLU A 22 -1.00 47.02 8.66
CA GLU A 22 0.09 46.05 8.49
C GLU A 22 1.35 46.48 9.25
N LYS A 23 1.70 47.77 9.22
CA LYS A 23 2.81 48.33 10.01
C LYS A 23 2.60 48.18 11.51
N LEU A 24 1.37 48.35 12.01
CA LEU A 24 1.05 48.15 13.43
C LEU A 24 1.35 46.73 13.88
N LEU A 25 1.08 45.71 13.05
CA LEU A 25 1.42 44.32 13.36
C LEU A 25 2.95 44.08 13.42
N GLY A 26 3.72 44.77 12.56
CA GLY A 26 5.18 44.68 12.55
C GLY A 26 5.88 45.42 13.69
N ASN A 27 5.25 46.48 14.22
CA ASN A 27 5.81 47.33 15.26
C ASN A 27 5.48 46.80 16.65
N ARG A 28 6.38 45.99 17.20
CA ARG A 28 6.20 45.22 18.45
C ARG A 28 5.63 46.02 19.63
N ASN A 29 5.92 47.31 19.77
CA ASN A 29 5.55 48.09 20.97
C ASN A 29 4.53 49.21 20.72
N SER A 30 4.03 49.35 19.49
CA SER A 30 3.14 50.47 19.16
C SER A 30 1.70 50.16 19.56
N PHE A 31 1.21 50.71 20.67
CA PHE A 31 -0.20 50.61 21.11
C PHE A 31 -0.75 49.19 21.29
N SER A 32 0.12 48.19 21.40
CA SER A 32 -0.30 46.80 21.64
C SER A 32 -0.78 46.61 23.07
N ASP A 33 -1.92 45.95 23.22
CA ASP A 33 -2.62 45.73 24.49
C ASP A 33 -2.97 44.25 24.72
N PHE A 34 -2.51 43.37 23.83
CA PHE A 34 -2.70 41.93 23.89
C PHE A 34 -1.53 41.13 23.32
N ILE A 35 -1.27 39.94 23.87
CA ILE A 35 -0.16 39.07 23.44
C ILE A 35 -0.67 37.70 23.03
N ILE A 36 -0.32 37.27 21.82
CA ILE A 36 -0.52 35.90 21.36
C ILE A 36 0.80 35.15 21.43
N ILE A 37 0.81 34.00 22.10
CA ILE A 37 1.99 33.14 22.25
C ILE A 37 1.79 31.89 21.38
N ALA A 38 2.61 31.72 20.34
CA ALA A 38 2.48 30.65 19.36
C ALA A 38 3.67 29.68 19.40
N GLY A 39 3.41 28.39 19.22
CA GLY A 39 4.42 27.32 19.22
C GLY A 39 4.58 26.63 20.57
N GLU A 40 4.93 25.34 20.53
CA GLU A 40 5.11 24.48 21.70
C GLU A 40 6.55 24.52 22.23
N GLU A 41 7.53 24.11 21.41
CA GLU A 41 8.94 24.04 21.83
C GLU A 41 9.63 25.41 21.90
N ASN A 42 9.39 26.26 20.88
CA ASN A 42 9.98 27.60 20.78
C ASN A 42 8.86 28.65 20.69
N PRO A 43 8.22 28.99 21.83
CA PRO A 43 7.09 29.89 21.85
C PRO A 43 7.51 31.32 21.48
N ILE A 44 6.85 31.89 20.47
CA ILE A 44 7.05 33.27 20.04
C ILE A 44 5.89 34.12 20.54
N LYS A 45 6.21 35.23 21.22
CA LYS A 45 5.24 36.25 21.63
C LYS A 45 5.00 37.23 20.48
N ILE A 46 3.73 37.44 20.15
CA ILE A 46 3.27 38.32 19.08
C ILE A 46 2.35 39.37 19.70
N ASN A 47 2.80 40.62 19.71
CA ASN A 47 2.03 41.74 20.23
C ASN A 47 0.93 42.14 19.25
N CYS A 48 -0.29 42.32 19.75
CA CYS A 48 -1.51 42.52 18.98
C CYS A 48 -2.40 43.61 19.61
N HIS A 49 -3.43 44.00 18.89
CA HIS A 49 -4.40 45.02 19.28
C HIS A 49 -5.77 44.40 19.49
N LYS A 50 -6.33 44.51 20.70
CA LYS A 50 -7.64 43.94 21.06
C LYS A 50 -8.74 44.42 20.13
N SER A 51 -8.76 45.72 19.81
CA SER A 51 -9.78 46.35 18.96
C SER A 51 -9.83 45.76 17.55
N ILE A 52 -8.68 45.48 16.95
CA ILE A 52 -8.60 44.88 15.60
C ILE A 52 -9.02 43.41 15.66
N LEU A 53 -8.50 42.66 16.65
CA LEU A 53 -8.82 41.24 16.82
C LEU A 53 -10.32 41.01 17.05
N SER A 54 -10.95 41.75 17.96
CA SER A 54 -12.37 41.57 18.28
C SER A 54 -13.29 41.98 17.14
N CYS A 55 -12.91 42.97 16.33
CA CYS A 55 -13.68 43.42 15.18
C CYS A 55 -13.73 42.34 14.08
N GLN A 56 -12.65 41.59 13.90
CA GLN A 56 -12.47 40.67 12.78
C GLN A 56 -12.72 39.20 13.13
N SER A 57 -12.86 38.87 14.42
CA SER A 57 -12.98 37.49 14.89
C SER A 57 -13.93 37.40 16.07
N SER A 58 -15.01 36.64 15.88
CA SER A 58 -15.96 36.36 16.95
C SER A 58 -15.35 35.54 18.09
N PHE A 59 -14.32 34.74 17.81
CA PHE A 59 -13.53 34.07 18.84
C PHE A 59 -12.84 35.09 19.76
N PHE A 60 -12.13 36.06 19.18
CA PHE A 60 -11.43 37.07 19.96
C PHE A 60 -12.39 38.04 20.66
N ASP A 61 -13.52 38.43 20.03
CA ASP A 61 -14.55 39.23 20.71
C ASP A 61 -15.05 38.57 21.99
N LYS A 62 -15.41 37.28 21.94
CA LYS A 62 -15.85 36.52 23.11
C LYS A 62 -14.74 36.35 24.15
N PHE A 63 -13.53 36.03 23.70
CA PHE A 63 -12.39 35.78 24.58
C PHE A 63 -11.94 37.05 25.32
N LEU A 64 -11.84 38.18 24.62
CA LEU A 64 -11.31 39.42 25.17
C LEU A 64 -12.26 40.11 26.16
N LYS A 65 -13.57 39.81 26.10
CA LYS A 65 -14.56 40.21 27.13
C LYS A 65 -14.25 39.66 28.52
N GLN A 66 -13.42 38.62 28.62
CA GLN A 66 -12.96 38.04 29.89
C GLN A 66 -11.75 38.78 30.49
N ASN A 67 -11.36 39.92 29.91
CA ASN A 67 -10.26 40.79 30.36
C ASN A 67 -8.88 40.13 30.39
N TYR A 68 -8.65 39.09 29.58
CA TYR A 68 -7.33 38.53 29.41
C TYR A 68 -6.37 39.47 28.65
N HIS A 69 -5.08 39.35 28.96
CA HIS A 69 -4.00 40.10 28.33
C HIS A 69 -3.12 39.24 27.44
N GLU A 70 -3.20 37.91 27.56
CA GLU A 70 -2.50 36.98 26.69
C GLU A 70 -3.28 35.69 26.43
N ILE A 71 -2.92 35.01 25.34
CA ILE A 71 -3.43 33.67 25.00
C ILE A 71 -2.32 32.81 24.37
N ARG A 72 -2.35 31.50 24.66
CA ARG A 72 -1.38 30.54 24.13
C ARG A 72 -1.98 29.59 23.10
N PHE A 73 -1.25 29.37 22.02
CA PHE A 73 -1.56 28.43 20.94
C PHE A 73 -0.37 27.52 20.64
N PRO A 74 -0.10 26.50 21.49
CA PRO A 74 1.06 25.63 21.32
C PRO A 74 1.03 24.83 20.01
N LYS A 75 -0.16 24.44 19.55
CA LYS A 75 -0.35 23.61 18.34
C LYS A 75 -0.07 24.36 17.03
N PHE A 76 -0.07 25.70 17.03
CA PHE A 76 0.12 26.47 15.81
C PHE A 76 1.55 27.01 15.74
N LYS A 77 2.21 26.76 14.61
CA LYS A 77 3.52 27.34 14.33
C LYS A 77 3.42 28.87 14.30
N PRO A 78 4.41 29.61 14.82
CA PRO A 78 4.40 31.07 14.81
C PRO A 78 4.16 31.70 13.44
N GLN A 79 4.73 31.10 12.38
CA GLN A 79 4.57 31.58 11.00
C GLN A 79 3.12 31.52 10.52
N ILE A 80 2.36 30.49 10.91
CA ILE A 80 0.94 30.34 10.55
C ILE A 80 0.10 31.39 11.27
N ILE A 81 0.35 31.60 12.56
CA ILE A 81 -0.33 32.64 13.35
C ILE A 81 -0.04 34.02 12.75
N HIS A 82 1.21 34.31 12.38
CA HIS A 82 1.56 35.57 11.72
C HIS A 82 0.80 35.78 10.39
N LYS A 83 0.68 34.75 9.55
CA LYS A 83 -0.08 34.85 8.29
C LYS A 83 -1.56 35.12 8.54
N VAL A 84 -2.16 34.46 9.52
CA VAL A 84 -3.57 34.66 9.89
C VAL A 84 -3.78 36.04 10.54
N LEU A 85 -2.84 36.51 11.36
CA LEU A 85 -2.89 37.86 11.90
C LEU A 85 -2.75 38.92 10.80
N ARG A 86 -1.86 38.71 9.83
CA ARG A 86 -1.78 39.60 8.66
C ARG A 86 -3.15 39.68 7.97
N PHE A 87 -3.81 38.55 7.74
CA PHE A 87 -5.17 38.53 7.20
C PHE A 87 -6.17 39.31 8.07
N ILE A 88 -6.14 39.15 9.39
CA ILE A 88 -7.00 39.93 10.30
C ILE A 88 -6.77 41.45 10.14
N TYR A 89 -5.53 41.88 9.95
CA TYR A 89 -5.20 43.31 9.88
C TYR A 89 -5.42 43.91 8.48
N THR A 90 -5.32 43.12 7.43
CA THR A 90 -5.26 43.63 6.05
C THR A 90 -6.29 43.03 5.11
N SER A 91 -7.00 41.98 5.53
CA SER A 91 -7.83 41.11 4.70
C SER A 91 -7.09 40.49 3.51
N GLN A 92 -5.74 40.46 3.55
CA GLN A 92 -4.89 39.87 2.52
C GLN A 92 -4.13 38.67 3.07
N ILE A 93 -4.04 37.61 2.26
CA ILE A 93 -3.29 36.41 2.61
C ILE A 93 -2.64 35.76 1.39
N GLU A 94 -1.43 35.26 1.60
CA GLU A 94 -0.72 34.43 0.63
C GLU A 94 -0.90 32.96 1.01
N LEU A 95 -1.75 32.26 0.25
CA LEU A 95 -2.01 30.84 0.43
C LEU A 95 -1.01 30.03 -0.40
N ASN A 96 -0.17 29.25 0.27
CA ASN A 96 0.72 28.28 -0.37
C ASN A 96 0.26 26.86 -0.02
N ASP A 97 0.54 25.89 -0.89
CA ASP A 97 0.05 24.50 -0.73
C ASP A 97 0.51 23.84 0.59
N GLN A 98 1.67 24.25 1.11
CA GLN A 98 2.21 23.74 2.39
C GLN A 98 1.48 24.29 3.62
N ASP A 99 1.02 25.54 3.54
CA ASP A 99 0.45 26.26 4.69
C ASP A 99 -1.07 26.28 4.68
N ILE A 100 -1.72 25.93 3.57
CA ILE A 100 -3.16 26.07 3.37
C ILE A 100 -3.99 25.33 4.43
N PHE A 101 -3.59 24.11 4.81
CA PHE A 101 -4.29 23.33 5.84
C PHE A 101 -4.00 23.80 7.27
N PRO A 102 -2.74 24.10 7.66
CA PRO A 102 -2.48 24.78 8.93
C PRO A 102 -3.21 26.13 9.08
N ILE A 103 -3.28 26.93 8.02
CA ILE A 103 -4.03 28.19 7.99
C ILE A 103 -5.52 27.91 8.15
N TRP A 104 -6.08 26.90 7.46
CA TRP A 104 -7.47 26.49 7.64
C TRP A 104 -7.79 26.16 9.11
N ASP A 105 -6.93 25.37 9.77
CA ASP A 105 -7.16 24.97 11.17
C ASP A 105 -7.09 26.17 12.12
N CYS A 106 -6.17 27.10 11.87
CA CYS A 106 -6.06 28.34 12.61
C CYS A 106 -7.29 29.25 12.39
N ALA A 107 -7.71 29.43 11.13
CA ALA A 107 -8.87 30.22 10.75
C ALA A 107 -10.17 29.67 11.37
N ARG A 108 -10.36 28.34 11.39
CA ARG A 108 -11.49 27.72 12.11
C ARG A 108 -11.42 27.99 13.62
N LYS A 109 -10.23 27.92 14.21
CA LYS A 109 -10.06 28.20 15.65
C LYS A 109 -10.39 29.65 15.98
N PHE A 110 -10.04 30.58 15.09
CA PHE A 110 -10.29 32.00 15.24
C PHE A 110 -11.66 32.43 14.69
N GLU A 111 -12.51 31.49 14.28
CA GLU A 111 -13.84 31.78 13.72
C GLU A 111 -13.79 32.80 12.56
N LEU A 112 -12.81 32.65 11.65
CA LEU A 112 -12.61 33.52 10.48
C LEU A 112 -13.26 32.90 9.22
N ASP A 113 -14.57 33.02 9.10
CA ASP A 113 -15.33 32.36 8.02
C ASP A 113 -14.93 32.85 6.62
N ASP A 114 -14.67 34.15 6.45
CA ASP A 114 -14.24 34.73 5.16
C ASP A 114 -12.91 34.12 4.68
N LEU A 115 -11.99 33.86 5.61
CA LEU A 115 -10.71 33.22 5.28
C LEU A 115 -10.92 31.76 4.87
N ILE A 116 -11.84 31.04 5.52
CA ILE A 116 -12.15 29.67 5.11
C ILE A 116 -12.77 29.66 3.71
N ASP A 117 -13.66 30.59 3.40
CA ASP A 117 -14.29 30.68 2.09
C ASP A 117 -13.26 30.94 0.98
N LEU A 118 -12.30 31.83 1.21
CA LEU A 118 -11.17 32.04 0.29
C LEU A 118 -10.35 30.76 0.07
N ILE A 119 -10.12 29.98 1.13
CA ILE A 119 -9.37 28.72 1.01
C ILE A 119 -10.19 27.66 0.25
N VAL A 120 -11.49 27.56 0.50
CA VAL A 120 -12.42 26.68 -0.23
C VAL A 120 -12.42 27.00 -1.71
N ASP A 121 -12.51 28.28 -2.05
CA ASP A 121 -12.52 28.78 -3.42
C ASP A 121 -11.22 28.50 -4.17
N LYS A 122 -10.09 28.48 -3.47
CA LYS A 122 -8.81 28.04 -4.05
C LYS A 122 -8.76 26.52 -4.22
N LEU A 123 -9.12 25.76 -3.18
CA LEU A 123 -9.00 24.30 -3.17
C LEU A 123 -9.90 23.62 -4.21
N GLN A 124 -11.04 24.20 -4.56
CA GLN A 124 -11.92 23.63 -5.60
C GLN A 124 -11.28 23.52 -6.98
N TYR A 125 -10.23 24.29 -7.27
CA TYR A 125 -9.48 24.24 -8.54
C TYR A 125 -8.16 23.46 -8.43
N GLN A 126 -7.75 23.08 -7.22
CA GLN A 126 -6.45 22.45 -6.94
C GLN A 126 -6.59 21.04 -6.35
N ILE A 127 -7.75 20.39 -6.50
CA ILE A 127 -7.96 19.02 -6.01
C ILE A 127 -7.00 18.06 -6.73
N ASN A 128 -6.24 17.28 -5.97
CA ASN A 128 -5.29 16.29 -6.46
C ASN A 128 -5.19 15.09 -5.51
N GLU A 129 -4.43 14.07 -5.92
CA GLU A 129 -4.28 12.82 -5.16
C GLU A 129 -3.64 13.04 -3.78
N GLN A 130 -2.78 14.05 -3.61
CA GLN A 130 -2.06 14.28 -2.36
C GLN A 130 -2.91 15.02 -1.32
N ASN A 131 -3.80 15.90 -1.77
CA ASN A 131 -4.58 16.77 -0.88
C ASN A 131 -6.03 16.31 -0.67
N ILE A 132 -6.58 15.46 -1.54
CA ILE A 132 -7.99 15.08 -1.55
C ILE A 132 -8.50 14.56 -0.20
N PHE A 133 -7.71 13.74 0.49
CA PHE A 133 -8.10 13.16 1.77
C PHE A 133 -8.14 14.19 2.90
N GLN A 134 -7.19 15.12 2.93
CA GLN A 134 -7.19 16.22 3.90
C GLN A 134 -8.34 17.19 3.63
N ILE A 135 -8.60 17.51 2.36
CA ILE A 135 -9.76 18.31 1.94
C ILE A 135 -11.04 17.63 2.43
N TYR A 136 -11.22 16.35 2.08
CA TYR A 136 -12.40 15.59 2.42
C TYR A 136 -12.65 15.54 3.93
N GLU A 137 -11.63 15.26 4.73
CA GLU A 137 -11.75 15.20 6.19
C GLU A 137 -12.24 16.52 6.77
N LYS A 138 -11.70 17.66 6.30
CA LYS A 138 -12.06 18.99 6.78
C LYS A 138 -13.48 19.40 6.39
N ILE A 139 -13.94 19.05 5.19
CA ILE A 139 -15.27 19.45 4.68
C ILE A 139 -16.38 18.46 5.00
N ASN A 140 -16.08 17.18 5.23
CA ASN A 140 -17.11 16.15 5.39
C ASN A 140 -18.03 16.42 6.59
N GLN A 141 -17.48 17.06 7.64
CA GLN A 141 -18.21 17.48 8.84
C GLN A 141 -19.03 18.77 8.65
N SER A 142 -18.76 19.55 7.60
CA SER A 142 -19.44 20.82 7.34
C SER A 142 -20.61 20.64 6.38
N GLN A 143 -21.73 21.30 6.68
CA GLN A 143 -22.88 21.40 5.77
C GLN A 143 -22.72 22.54 4.75
N LYS A 144 -21.81 23.50 4.98
CA LYS A 144 -21.62 24.71 4.15
C LYS A 144 -21.00 24.39 2.79
N TYR A 145 -20.00 23.52 2.74
CA TYR A 145 -19.12 23.34 1.58
C TYR A 145 -19.59 22.25 0.60
N THR A 146 -20.87 22.29 0.21
CA THR A 146 -21.51 21.24 -0.62
C THR A 146 -20.85 21.06 -1.99
N ILE A 147 -20.48 22.15 -2.65
CA ILE A 147 -19.86 22.13 -3.98
C ILE A 147 -18.49 21.45 -3.93
N LEU A 148 -17.61 21.89 -3.03
CA LEU A 148 -16.29 21.28 -2.85
C LEU A 148 -16.43 19.81 -2.43
N LYS A 149 -17.38 19.50 -1.54
CA LYS A 149 -17.68 18.13 -1.11
C LYS A 149 -18.10 17.24 -2.28
N GLY A 150 -18.97 17.73 -3.15
CA GLY A 150 -19.39 17.05 -4.37
C GLY A 150 -18.20 16.75 -5.29
N LYS A 151 -17.39 17.78 -5.59
CA LYS A 151 -16.17 17.64 -6.41
C LYS A 151 -15.17 16.64 -5.79
N SER A 152 -14.96 16.69 -4.47
CA SER A 152 -14.09 15.76 -3.75
C SER A 152 -14.60 14.31 -3.84
N VAL A 153 -15.89 14.09 -3.60
CA VAL A 153 -16.52 12.76 -3.69
C VAL A 153 -16.39 12.19 -5.10
N GLU A 154 -16.63 13.01 -6.12
CA GLU A 154 -16.50 12.62 -7.52
C GLU A 154 -15.04 12.27 -7.87
N PHE A 155 -14.08 13.08 -7.43
CA PHE A 155 -12.66 12.82 -7.62
C PHE A 155 -12.23 11.50 -6.97
N ILE A 156 -12.70 11.24 -5.74
CA ILE A 156 -12.44 9.99 -5.03
C ILE A 156 -13.03 8.81 -5.81
N LYS A 157 -14.29 8.88 -6.25
CA LYS A 157 -14.93 7.80 -7.03
C LYS A 157 -14.17 7.48 -8.31
N LYS A 158 -13.70 8.49 -9.05
CA LYS A 158 -12.97 8.32 -10.31
C LYS A 158 -11.55 7.77 -10.13
N ASN A 159 -10.88 8.11 -9.02
CA ASN A 159 -9.47 7.78 -8.82
C ASN A 159 -9.22 6.78 -7.68
N PHE A 160 -10.26 6.21 -7.08
CA PHE A 160 -10.16 5.37 -5.88
C PHE A 160 -9.12 4.26 -6.02
N ALA A 161 -9.04 3.63 -7.21
CA ALA A 161 -8.08 2.57 -7.53
C ALA A 161 -6.61 2.98 -7.29
N LYS A 162 -6.28 4.27 -7.43
CA LYS A 162 -4.96 4.84 -7.11
C LYS A 162 -4.89 5.31 -5.66
N LEU A 163 -5.98 5.85 -5.13
CA LEU A 163 -6.05 6.38 -3.78
C LEU A 163 -5.90 5.31 -2.69
N ILE A 164 -6.17 4.03 -2.99
CA ILE A 164 -5.95 2.91 -2.05
C ILE A 164 -4.49 2.77 -1.58
N TYR A 165 -3.53 3.29 -2.33
CA TYR A 165 -2.11 3.23 -2.00
C TYR A 165 -1.69 4.35 -1.04
N LEU A 166 -2.47 5.43 -0.97
CA LEU A 166 -2.13 6.61 -0.20
C LEU A 166 -2.46 6.44 1.28
N LYS A 167 -1.62 7.05 2.11
CA LYS A 167 -1.78 7.10 3.57
C LYS A 167 -1.53 8.54 4.05
N PRO A 168 -2.23 9.02 5.09
CA PRO A 168 -3.30 8.34 5.82
C PRO A 168 -4.59 8.24 5.00
N PHE A 169 -5.35 7.16 5.21
CA PHE A 169 -6.63 6.93 4.54
C PHE A 169 -7.77 7.39 5.46
N PRO A 170 -8.75 8.18 4.97
CA PRO A 170 -9.79 8.75 5.82
C PRO A 170 -10.67 7.69 6.46
N ASN A 171 -11.28 8.06 7.60
CA ASN A 171 -12.30 7.24 8.23
C ASN A 171 -13.66 7.43 7.55
N PHE A 172 -13.90 6.74 6.44
CA PHE A 172 -15.19 6.78 5.74
C PHE A 172 -16.28 6.02 6.48
N THR A 173 -17.53 6.47 6.35
CA THR A 173 -18.70 5.70 6.79
C THR A 173 -18.89 4.45 5.92
N LYS A 174 -19.68 3.48 6.39
CA LYS A 174 -19.95 2.25 5.65
C LYS A 174 -20.53 2.53 4.26
N ASP A 175 -21.48 3.44 4.16
CA ASP A 175 -22.16 3.77 2.90
C ASP A 175 -21.21 4.49 1.94
N GLN A 176 -20.42 5.46 2.44
CA GLN A 176 -19.39 6.14 1.64
C GLN A 176 -18.37 5.15 1.09
N MET A 177 -17.86 4.26 1.95
CA MET A 177 -16.90 3.25 1.55
C MET A 177 -17.49 2.30 0.50
N PHE A 178 -18.74 1.87 0.69
CA PHE A 178 -19.44 1.01 -0.27
C PHE A 178 -19.61 1.70 -1.62
N ASP A 179 -20.07 2.95 -1.64
CA ASP A 179 -20.24 3.74 -2.85
C ASP A 179 -18.92 3.91 -3.61
N PHE A 180 -17.82 4.21 -2.91
CA PHE A 180 -16.50 4.34 -3.52
C PHE A 180 -16.04 3.03 -4.14
N VAL A 181 -16.13 1.92 -3.41
CA VAL A 181 -15.73 0.60 -3.92
C VAL A 181 -16.59 0.18 -5.11
N ASN A 182 -17.92 0.29 -5.00
CA ASN A 182 -18.84 -0.12 -6.06
C ASN A 182 -18.61 0.69 -7.35
N SER A 183 -18.47 2.02 -7.23
CA SER A 183 -18.17 2.89 -8.38
C SER A 183 -16.84 2.50 -9.05
N SER A 184 -15.84 2.15 -8.24
CA SER A 184 -14.52 1.76 -8.73
C SER A 184 -14.56 0.44 -9.50
N ILE A 185 -15.25 -0.58 -8.97
CA ILE A 185 -15.39 -1.88 -9.62
C ILE A 185 -16.15 -1.74 -10.95
N GLN A 186 -17.23 -0.97 -10.97
CA GLN A 186 -18.02 -0.71 -12.18
C GLN A 186 -17.22 0.00 -13.27
N SER A 187 -16.31 0.90 -12.89
CA SER A 187 -15.47 1.64 -13.85
C SER A 187 -14.43 0.75 -14.59
N LYS A 188 -14.31 -0.54 -14.23
CA LYS A 188 -13.35 -1.51 -14.82
C LYS A 188 -11.89 -1.03 -14.82
N MET A 189 -11.54 -0.09 -13.94
CA MET A 189 -10.15 0.29 -13.73
C MET A 189 -9.33 -0.92 -13.27
N GLN A 190 -8.03 -0.95 -13.59
CA GLN A 190 -7.09 -1.96 -13.09
C GLN A 190 -6.94 -1.84 -11.57
N ILE A 191 -7.88 -2.40 -10.83
CA ILE A 191 -7.88 -2.43 -9.38
C ILE A 191 -7.12 -3.68 -8.93
N ASN A 192 -6.15 -3.49 -8.04
CA ASN A 192 -5.56 -4.60 -7.32
C ASN A 192 -6.54 -5.08 -6.24
N TYR A 193 -7.35 -6.09 -6.55
CA TYR A 193 -8.36 -6.65 -5.64
C TYR A 193 -7.76 -7.19 -4.34
N ALA A 194 -6.54 -7.74 -4.39
CA ALA A 194 -5.86 -8.21 -3.20
C ALA A 194 -5.52 -7.06 -2.24
N LEU A 195 -5.07 -5.92 -2.75
CA LEU A 195 -4.77 -4.74 -1.95
C LEU A 195 -6.05 -4.05 -1.46
N LEU A 196 -7.08 -3.96 -2.32
CA LEU A 196 -8.39 -3.44 -1.94
C LEU A 196 -8.99 -4.24 -0.78
N PHE A 197 -8.95 -5.58 -0.83
CA PHE A 197 -9.42 -6.43 0.26
C PHE A 197 -8.63 -6.20 1.56
N LYS A 198 -7.30 -6.04 1.46
CA LYS A 198 -6.45 -5.72 2.61
C LYS A 198 -6.83 -4.38 3.24
N LEU A 199 -7.10 -3.36 2.41
CA LEU A 199 -7.55 -2.04 2.86
C LEU A 199 -8.91 -2.12 3.53
N LEU A 200 -9.89 -2.78 2.90
CA LEU A 200 -11.23 -2.98 3.45
C LEU A 200 -11.19 -3.68 4.81
N LYS A 201 -10.36 -4.72 4.94
CA LYS A 201 -10.15 -5.42 6.21
C LYS A 201 -9.57 -4.50 7.27
N LYS A 202 -8.60 -3.65 6.93
CA LYS A 202 -8.02 -2.67 7.85
C LYS A 202 -9.05 -1.62 8.26
N TRP A 203 -9.78 -1.05 7.30
CA TRP A 203 -10.84 -0.08 7.55
C TRP A 203 -11.95 -0.67 8.45
N ALA A 204 -12.43 -1.88 8.14
CA ALA A 204 -13.45 -2.55 8.94
C ALA A 204 -12.97 -2.82 10.37
N LYS A 205 -11.70 -3.19 10.58
CA LYS A 205 -11.12 -3.33 11.92
C LYS A 205 -11.14 -2.01 12.70
N ASN A 206 -10.81 -0.90 12.04
CA ASN A 206 -10.82 0.42 12.68
C ASN A 206 -12.24 0.84 13.11
N GLN A 207 -13.29 0.37 12.43
CA GLN A 207 -14.68 0.63 12.84
C GLN A 207 -15.09 -0.13 14.12
N LEU A 208 -14.39 -1.20 14.48
CA LEU A 208 -14.86 -2.10 15.54
C LEU A 208 -14.68 -1.53 16.95
N THR A 209 -13.82 -0.52 17.14
CA THR A 209 -13.58 0.37 18.31
C THR A 209 -13.63 -0.18 19.75
N ILE A 210 -14.15 -1.37 20.00
CA ILE A 210 -14.48 -1.98 21.28
C ILE A 210 -13.80 -3.35 21.31
N SER A 211 -13.14 -3.65 22.44
CA SER A 211 -12.59 -4.97 22.72
C SER A 211 -13.75 -5.97 22.87
N PHE A 212 -14.03 -6.72 21.81
CA PHE A 212 -14.97 -7.83 21.86
C PHE A 212 -14.21 -9.15 22.09
N PRO A 213 -14.87 -10.16 22.69
CA PRO A 213 -14.37 -11.53 22.67
C PRO A 213 -14.08 -11.98 21.22
N LYS A 214 -12.98 -12.72 21.01
CA LYS A 214 -12.47 -13.10 19.67
C LYS A 214 -13.54 -13.64 18.70
N ASN A 215 -14.52 -14.38 19.21
CA ASN A 215 -15.62 -14.94 18.40
C ASN A 215 -16.66 -13.90 17.94
N GLN A 216 -16.89 -12.83 18.70
CA GLN A 216 -17.80 -11.75 18.33
C GLN A 216 -17.16 -10.77 17.33
N VAL A 217 -15.85 -10.52 17.45
CA VAL A 217 -15.08 -9.69 16.51
C VAL A 217 -15.22 -10.19 15.07
N LEU A 218 -15.09 -11.50 14.85
CA LEU A 218 -15.17 -12.10 13.51
C LEU A 218 -16.57 -11.96 12.91
N LYS A 219 -17.62 -12.10 13.72
CA LYS A 219 -19.02 -11.95 13.29
C LYS A 219 -19.33 -10.51 12.87
N GLN A 220 -18.84 -9.53 13.64
CA GLN A 220 -19.01 -8.12 13.32
C GLN A 220 -18.15 -7.67 12.14
N LEU A 221 -16.89 -8.12 12.04
CA LEU A 221 -16.04 -7.83 10.89
C LEU A 221 -16.68 -8.37 9.60
N TYR A 222 -17.25 -9.57 9.65
CA TYR A 222 -17.98 -10.15 8.53
C TYR A 222 -19.24 -9.34 8.19
N SER A 223 -20.05 -8.92 9.18
CA SER A 223 -21.25 -8.13 8.89
C SER A 223 -20.94 -6.78 8.24
N ILE A 224 -19.79 -6.17 8.57
CA ILE A 224 -19.29 -4.95 7.95
C ILE A 224 -18.82 -5.23 6.52
N LEU A 225 -18.07 -6.31 6.30
CA LEU A 225 -17.45 -6.65 5.01
C LEU A 225 -18.41 -7.34 4.02
N LEU A 226 -19.51 -7.92 4.49
CA LEU A 226 -20.44 -8.70 3.67
C LEU A 226 -20.92 -7.98 2.39
N PRO A 227 -21.30 -6.69 2.42
CA PRO A 227 -21.69 -5.98 1.20
C PRO A 227 -20.56 -5.92 0.17
N PHE A 228 -19.32 -5.74 0.63
CA PHE A 228 -18.13 -5.65 -0.22
C PHE A 228 -17.75 -7.01 -0.79
N ILE A 229 -17.82 -8.08 0.00
CA ILE A 229 -17.52 -9.44 -0.47
C ILE A 229 -18.45 -9.85 -1.62
N LYS A 230 -19.72 -9.42 -1.59
CA LYS A 230 -20.69 -9.71 -2.66
C LYS A 230 -20.36 -9.05 -4.00
N ILE A 231 -19.68 -7.90 -3.99
CA ILE A 231 -19.35 -7.14 -5.20
C ILE A 231 -17.91 -7.40 -5.68
N LEU A 232 -17.04 -7.96 -4.83
CA LEU A 232 -15.67 -8.28 -5.19
C LEU A 232 -15.60 -9.52 -6.10
N PRO A 233 -14.82 -9.48 -7.20
CA PRO A 233 -14.53 -10.66 -8.00
C PRO A 233 -13.62 -11.62 -7.21
N LEU A 234 -14.23 -12.64 -6.60
CA LEU A 234 -13.56 -13.66 -5.77
C LEU A 234 -12.50 -14.46 -6.55
N ASP A 235 -12.68 -14.59 -7.86
CA ASP A 235 -11.76 -15.25 -8.79
C ASP A 235 -10.42 -14.51 -8.95
N GLN A 236 -10.37 -13.21 -8.60
CA GLN A 236 -9.17 -12.39 -8.70
C GLN A 236 -8.43 -12.21 -7.36
N LEU A 237 -8.91 -12.86 -6.30
CA LEU A 237 -8.26 -12.86 -4.99
C LEU A 237 -7.28 -14.02 -4.86
N THR A 238 -6.25 -13.84 -4.03
CA THR A 238 -5.28 -14.91 -3.75
C THR A 238 -5.93 -16.06 -2.98
N ILE A 239 -5.40 -17.29 -3.11
CA ILE A 239 -5.86 -18.48 -2.37
C ILE A 239 -5.99 -18.18 -0.87
N LYS A 240 -4.97 -17.54 -0.28
CA LYS A 240 -4.96 -17.14 1.14
C LYS A 240 -6.10 -16.18 1.52
N GLN A 241 -6.48 -15.27 0.62
CA GLN A 241 -7.59 -14.34 0.86
C GLN A 241 -8.93 -15.05 0.71
N ASN A 242 -9.06 -15.92 -0.29
CA ASN A 242 -10.25 -16.76 -0.47
C ASN A 242 -10.44 -17.73 0.71
N GLU A 243 -9.37 -18.29 1.26
CA GLU A 243 -9.41 -19.06 2.50
C GLU A 243 -9.86 -18.21 3.69
N GLN A 244 -9.35 -16.98 3.84
CA GLN A 244 -9.79 -16.08 4.92
C GLN A 244 -11.27 -15.73 4.81
N ILE A 245 -11.73 -15.39 3.60
CA ILE A 245 -13.13 -15.13 3.33
C ILE A 245 -13.95 -16.38 3.66
N SER A 246 -13.53 -17.54 3.17
CA SER A 246 -14.19 -18.82 3.44
C SER A 246 -14.26 -19.11 4.94
N GLN A 247 -13.18 -18.95 5.70
CA GLN A 247 -13.16 -19.12 7.15
C GLN A 247 -14.14 -18.16 7.86
N MET A 248 -14.27 -16.93 7.38
CA MET A 248 -15.28 -15.98 7.88
C MET A 248 -16.71 -16.44 7.57
N PHE A 249 -16.95 -17.11 6.45
CA PHE A 249 -18.23 -17.74 6.13
C PHE A 249 -18.50 -18.97 6.99
N TYR A 250 -17.56 -19.93 7.05
CA TYR A 250 -17.71 -21.20 7.78
C TYR A 250 -17.99 -20.99 9.27
N LYS A 251 -17.35 -19.99 9.92
CA LYS A 251 -17.61 -19.67 11.33
C LYS A 251 -18.95 -18.98 11.57
N ASN A 252 -19.54 -18.33 10.57
CA ASN A 252 -20.81 -17.60 10.69
C ASN A 252 -22.02 -18.36 10.13
N SER A 253 -21.81 -19.44 9.38
CA SER A 253 -22.87 -20.27 8.80
C SER A 253 -23.11 -21.54 9.62
N ILE A 254 -23.81 -21.40 10.75
CA ILE A 254 -24.85 -22.38 11.06
C ILE A 254 -26.10 -21.86 10.33
N LYS A 255 -26.42 -22.50 9.21
CA LYS A 255 -27.67 -22.36 8.42
C LYS A 255 -27.96 -20.98 7.81
N ARG A 256 -27.59 -20.79 6.53
CA ARG A 256 -28.50 -20.34 5.44
C ARG A 256 -27.73 -20.04 4.14
N THR A 257 -27.91 -20.92 3.16
CA THR A 257 -28.11 -20.60 1.73
C THR A 257 -27.23 -19.50 1.11
N VAL A 258 -25.93 -19.78 0.98
CA VAL A 258 -25.22 -19.49 -0.27
C VAL A 258 -24.92 -20.86 -0.84
N LYS A 259 -25.40 -21.16 -2.05
CA LYS A 259 -25.32 -22.50 -2.65
C LYS A 259 -23.86 -22.95 -2.64
N PHE A 260 -23.56 -23.96 -1.83
CA PHE A 260 -22.30 -24.69 -1.76
C PHE A 260 -21.86 -25.25 -3.14
N GLU A 261 -22.76 -25.24 -4.12
CA GLU A 261 -22.54 -25.66 -5.50
C GLU A 261 -21.60 -24.73 -6.26
N ASP A 262 -21.62 -23.41 -6.02
CA ASP A 262 -20.75 -22.47 -6.73
C ASP A 262 -19.29 -22.61 -6.27
N LEU A 263 -19.05 -22.79 -4.96
CA LEU A 263 -17.70 -23.03 -4.41
C LEU A 263 -17.12 -24.40 -4.84
N LYS A 264 -17.96 -25.44 -4.94
CA LYS A 264 -17.55 -26.74 -5.49
C LYS A 264 -17.21 -26.65 -6.98
N TYR A 265 -17.94 -25.85 -7.76
CA TYR A 265 -17.66 -25.63 -9.18
C TYR A 265 -16.27 -25.05 -9.39
N TYR A 266 -15.86 -24.02 -8.64
CA TYR A 266 -14.53 -23.42 -8.74
C TYR A 266 -13.40 -24.36 -8.28
N GLN A 267 -13.58 -25.06 -7.15
CA GLN A 267 -12.61 -26.07 -6.70
C GLN A 267 -12.44 -27.23 -7.70
N SER A 268 -13.51 -27.62 -8.39
CA SER A 268 -13.45 -28.70 -9.40
C SER A 268 -12.72 -28.26 -10.67
N LYS A 269 -12.91 -27.01 -11.11
CA LYS A 269 -12.30 -26.46 -12.33
C LYS A 269 -10.81 -26.19 -12.15
N GLU A 270 -10.40 -25.69 -10.99
CA GLU A 270 -8.98 -25.54 -10.63
C GLU A 270 -8.27 -26.89 -10.46
N ASN A 271 -8.90 -27.88 -9.80
CA ASN A 271 -8.32 -29.23 -9.72
C ASN A 271 -8.15 -29.86 -11.11
N LEU A 272 -9.06 -29.60 -12.05
CA LEU A 272 -8.95 -30.09 -13.42
C LEU A 272 -7.81 -29.40 -14.19
N GLN A 273 -7.64 -28.08 -14.03
CA GLN A 273 -6.54 -27.34 -14.65
C GLN A 273 -5.17 -27.72 -14.05
N LEU A 274 -5.11 -27.91 -12.74
CA LEU A 274 -3.90 -28.36 -12.04
C LEU A 274 -3.54 -29.81 -12.45
N LYS A 275 -4.53 -30.72 -12.52
CA LYS A 275 -4.34 -32.08 -13.05
C LYS A 275 -3.86 -32.06 -14.50
N LYS A 276 -4.41 -31.20 -15.36
CA LYS A 276 -3.94 -31.03 -16.76
C LYS A 276 -2.50 -30.51 -16.84
N LYS A 277 -2.12 -29.53 -16.00
CA LYS A 277 -0.74 -29.02 -15.92
C LYS A 277 0.23 -30.10 -15.44
N ILE A 278 -0.11 -30.84 -14.39
CA ILE A 278 0.69 -31.95 -13.86
C ILE A 278 0.80 -33.08 -14.89
N PHE A 279 -0.29 -33.44 -15.57
CA PHE A 279 -0.29 -34.45 -16.62
C PHE A 279 0.61 -34.05 -17.81
N ASN A 280 0.53 -32.80 -18.26
CA ASN A 280 1.39 -32.30 -19.33
C ASN A 280 2.87 -32.23 -18.92
N GLN A 281 3.17 -31.87 -17.66
CA GLN A 281 4.54 -31.94 -17.14
C GLN A 281 5.05 -33.37 -17.07
N LYS A 282 4.26 -34.33 -16.58
CA LYS A 282 4.61 -35.76 -16.57
C LYS A 282 4.88 -36.28 -17.99
N LYS A 283 4.06 -35.90 -18.97
CA LYS A 283 4.25 -36.29 -20.38
C LYS A 283 5.53 -35.69 -20.97
N LYS A 284 5.87 -34.43 -20.64
CA LYS A 284 7.15 -33.80 -21.04
C LYS A 284 8.34 -34.52 -20.41
N ILE A 285 8.29 -34.83 -19.12
CA ILE A 285 9.35 -35.57 -18.41
C ILE A 285 9.54 -36.97 -19.01
N GLN A 286 8.44 -37.66 -19.36
CA GLN A 286 8.51 -38.99 -19.94
C GLN A 286 9.11 -38.98 -21.36
N LYS A 287 8.76 -37.98 -22.17
CA LYS A 287 9.37 -37.78 -23.49
C LYS A 287 10.87 -37.46 -23.37
N PHE A 288 11.24 -36.63 -22.39
CA PHE A 288 12.64 -36.30 -22.11
C PHE A 288 13.43 -37.53 -21.63
N LYS A 289 12.84 -38.38 -20.78
CA LYS A 289 13.44 -39.66 -20.37
C LYS A 289 13.65 -40.61 -21.56
N GLN A 290 12.70 -40.70 -22.48
CA GLN A 290 12.84 -41.50 -23.70
C GLN A 290 13.93 -40.96 -24.64
N GLU A 291 14.04 -39.63 -24.78
CA GLU A 291 15.10 -39.00 -25.57
C GLU A 291 16.50 -39.21 -24.94
N ILE A 292 16.61 -39.21 -23.61
CA ILE A 292 17.86 -39.56 -22.92
C ILE A 292 18.22 -41.03 -23.13
N LEU A 293 17.26 -41.95 -23.01
CA LEU A 293 17.47 -43.37 -23.26
C LEU A 293 17.94 -43.63 -24.69
N LEU A 294 17.33 -42.97 -25.68
CA LEU A 294 17.72 -43.08 -27.08
C LEU A 294 19.12 -42.51 -27.35
N LYS A 295 19.47 -41.37 -26.72
CA LYS A 295 20.82 -40.80 -26.83
C LYS A 295 21.88 -41.69 -26.21
N ASN A 296 21.56 -42.34 -25.10
CA ASN A 296 22.47 -43.27 -24.43
C ASN A 296 22.66 -44.55 -25.23
N SER A 297 21.62 -45.11 -25.85
CA SER A 297 21.76 -46.28 -26.74
C SER A 297 22.58 -45.96 -27.99
N ILE A 298 22.35 -44.79 -28.61
CA ILE A 298 23.15 -44.32 -29.77
C ILE A 298 24.62 -44.10 -29.38
N ASN A 299 24.90 -43.59 -28.17
CA ASN A 299 26.27 -43.43 -27.70
C ASN A 299 26.95 -44.77 -27.40
N GLN A 300 26.23 -45.74 -26.84
CA GLN A 300 26.76 -47.10 -26.61
C GLN A 300 27.04 -47.84 -27.93
N GLU A 301 26.19 -47.67 -28.96
CA GLU A 301 26.48 -48.22 -30.29
C GLU A 301 27.70 -47.55 -30.94
N LYS A 302 27.85 -46.23 -30.80
CA LYS A 302 29.04 -45.51 -31.29
C LYS A 302 30.32 -45.87 -30.53
N GLU A 303 30.23 -46.19 -29.24
CA GLU A 303 31.36 -46.70 -28.46
C GLU A 303 31.74 -48.12 -28.89
N LYS A 304 30.76 -49.02 -29.11
CA LYS A 304 31.02 -50.36 -29.65
C LYS A 304 31.59 -50.35 -31.07
N GLU A 305 31.16 -49.43 -31.93
CA GLU A 305 31.76 -49.26 -33.26
C GLU A 305 33.19 -48.72 -33.20
N LYS A 306 33.49 -47.85 -32.22
CA LYS A 306 34.85 -47.38 -31.98
C LYS A 306 35.72 -48.49 -31.41
N GLU A 307 35.24 -49.27 -30.46
CA GLU A 307 35.95 -50.43 -29.91
C GLU A 307 36.24 -51.48 -30.99
N ASN A 308 35.26 -51.81 -31.84
CA ASN A 308 35.48 -52.71 -32.98
C ASN A 308 36.48 -52.16 -34.02
N LYS A 309 36.53 -50.84 -34.23
CA LYS A 309 37.55 -50.21 -35.08
C LYS A 309 38.93 -50.24 -34.41
N ILE A 310 38.99 -50.05 -33.10
CA ILE A 310 40.22 -50.12 -32.31
C ILE A 310 40.75 -51.56 -32.26
N GLU A 311 39.90 -52.57 -32.06
CA GLU A 311 40.30 -53.99 -32.10
C GLU A 311 40.78 -54.41 -33.49
N LYS A 312 40.11 -54.00 -34.57
CA LYS A 312 40.60 -54.25 -35.94
C LYS A 312 41.93 -53.56 -36.22
N SER A 313 42.13 -52.35 -35.67
CA SER A 313 43.42 -51.67 -35.79
C SER A 313 44.52 -52.31 -34.93
N LYS A 314 44.20 -52.80 -33.72
CA LYS A 314 45.13 -53.53 -32.85
C LYS A 314 45.49 -54.89 -33.43
N SER A 315 44.52 -55.66 -33.94
CA SER A 315 44.80 -56.95 -34.60
C SER A 315 45.63 -56.77 -35.87
N PHE A 316 45.45 -55.65 -36.59
CA PHE A 316 46.29 -55.29 -37.73
C PHE A 316 47.69 -54.84 -37.29
N PHE A 317 47.81 -54.12 -36.17
CA PHE A 317 49.09 -53.64 -35.65
C PHE A 317 49.92 -54.77 -35.02
N ASP A 318 49.30 -55.64 -34.22
CA ASP A 318 49.93 -56.79 -33.54
C ASP A 318 50.34 -57.90 -34.54
N SER A 319 49.72 -57.97 -35.73
CA SER A 319 50.17 -58.87 -36.80
C SER A 319 51.31 -58.27 -37.65
N PHE A 320 51.56 -56.97 -37.56
CA PHE A 320 52.49 -56.24 -38.44
C PHE A 320 53.76 -55.77 -37.70
N PHE A 321 53.67 -55.54 -36.39
CA PHE A 321 54.78 -55.20 -35.52
C PHE A 321 54.77 -56.12 -34.30
N GLY A 322 55.68 -57.09 -34.31
CA GLY A 322 55.94 -57.94 -33.15
C GLY A 322 56.35 -57.12 -31.93
N SER A 323 56.07 -57.69 -30.76
CA SER A 323 56.42 -57.22 -29.42
C SER A 323 57.76 -56.50 -29.35
N ASP A 324 57.76 -55.28 -28.81
CA ASP A 324 58.67 -54.86 -27.74
C ASP A 324 58.35 -53.43 -27.26
N SER A 325 58.24 -53.32 -25.92
CA SER A 325 58.67 -52.24 -24.99
C SER A 325 58.70 -50.77 -25.48
N ASP A 326 58.45 -49.73 -24.71
CA ASP A 326 58.10 -49.52 -23.31
C ASP A 326 57.89 -47.99 -23.21
N SER A 327 57.19 -47.56 -22.15
CA SER A 327 57.50 -46.32 -21.39
C SER A 327 57.01 -44.92 -21.80
N ASP A 328 56.11 -44.73 -22.78
CA ASP A 328 55.47 -43.40 -23.01
C ASP A 328 53.92 -43.38 -22.86
N GLU A 329 53.30 -44.50 -22.53
CA GLU A 329 51.82 -44.61 -22.41
C GLU A 329 51.25 -44.27 -21.03
N LYS A 330 52.08 -44.19 -19.98
CA LYS A 330 51.61 -43.99 -18.59
C LYS A 330 51.30 -42.53 -18.22
N GLU A 331 51.76 -41.55 -18.99
CA GLU A 331 51.38 -40.13 -18.80
C GLU A 331 50.09 -39.77 -19.55
N LYS A 332 49.88 -40.30 -20.76
CA LYS A 332 48.65 -40.07 -21.55
C LYS A 332 47.42 -40.76 -20.97
N GLU A 333 47.55 -41.88 -20.27
CA GLU A 333 46.42 -42.51 -19.57
C GLU A 333 45.99 -41.76 -18.29
N LYS A 334 46.92 -41.09 -17.60
CA LYS A 334 46.60 -40.28 -16.41
C LYS A 334 45.89 -38.98 -16.77
N GLU A 335 46.33 -38.28 -17.82
CA GLU A 335 45.66 -37.06 -18.30
C GLU A 335 44.23 -37.33 -18.80
N ASN A 336 44.02 -38.44 -19.52
CA ASN A 336 42.68 -38.82 -20.01
C ASN A 336 41.71 -39.25 -18.89
N LYS A 337 42.22 -39.79 -17.77
CA LYS A 337 41.40 -40.13 -16.60
C LYS A 337 40.95 -38.88 -15.85
N ILE A 338 41.85 -37.91 -15.67
CA ILE A 338 41.56 -36.61 -15.03
C ILE A 338 40.59 -35.79 -15.89
N GLU A 339 40.69 -35.83 -17.22
CA GLU A 339 39.75 -35.12 -18.10
C GLU A 339 38.34 -35.76 -18.16
N LYS A 340 38.24 -37.09 -18.00
CA LYS A 340 36.97 -37.82 -17.87
C LYS A 340 36.29 -37.54 -16.53
N GLU A 341 37.03 -37.53 -15.42
CA GLU A 341 36.49 -37.23 -14.09
C GLU A 341 36.00 -35.77 -14.00
N ASN A 342 36.73 -34.81 -14.57
CA ASN A 342 36.31 -33.41 -14.65
C ASN A 342 35.05 -33.19 -15.52
N LYS A 343 34.82 -33.99 -16.57
CA LYS A 343 33.58 -33.95 -17.38
C LYS A 343 32.39 -34.58 -16.64
N ILE A 344 32.64 -35.58 -15.80
CA ILE A 344 31.60 -36.22 -14.96
C ILE A 344 31.23 -35.30 -13.78
N GLU A 345 32.18 -34.59 -13.17
CA GLU A 345 31.87 -33.61 -12.11
C GLU A 345 31.16 -32.36 -12.64
N LYS A 346 31.53 -31.85 -13.82
CA LYS A 346 30.81 -30.74 -14.47
C LYS A 346 29.39 -31.12 -14.88
N SER A 347 29.15 -32.36 -15.29
CA SER A 347 27.79 -32.84 -15.60
C SER A 347 26.97 -33.10 -14.33
N LYS A 348 27.57 -33.59 -13.25
CA LYS A 348 26.92 -33.72 -11.92
C LYS A 348 26.62 -32.35 -11.29
N SER A 349 27.51 -31.36 -11.41
CA SER A 349 27.26 -30.00 -10.89
C SER A 349 26.20 -29.25 -11.70
N PHE A 350 26.15 -29.46 -13.02
CA PHE A 350 25.09 -28.94 -13.89
C PHE A 350 23.73 -29.63 -13.61
N PHE A 351 23.73 -30.92 -13.28
CA PHE A 351 22.51 -31.64 -12.90
C PHE A 351 21.99 -31.19 -11.52
N ASN A 352 22.88 -31.00 -10.53
CA ASN A 352 22.52 -30.52 -9.20
C ASN A 352 22.12 -29.03 -9.18
N SER A 353 22.65 -28.19 -10.07
CA SER A 353 22.23 -26.79 -10.19
C SER A 353 20.90 -26.63 -10.93
N PHE A 354 20.56 -27.56 -11.82
CA PHE A 354 19.33 -27.50 -12.63
C PHE A 354 18.13 -28.21 -11.97
N PHE A 355 18.36 -29.21 -11.11
CA PHE A 355 17.29 -29.94 -10.41
C PHE A 355 17.25 -29.76 -8.89
N GLY A 356 18.26 -29.12 -8.27
CA GLY A 356 18.38 -29.08 -6.82
C GLY A 356 18.78 -30.45 -6.27
N SER A 357 19.73 -30.48 -5.33
CA SER A 357 20.07 -31.69 -4.58
C SER A 357 18.83 -32.21 -3.86
N ASP A 358 18.40 -33.45 -4.12
CA ASP A 358 17.65 -34.29 -3.19
C ASP A 358 17.76 -35.75 -3.66
N SER A 359 18.79 -36.45 -3.15
CA SER A 359 18.87 -37.91 -3.17
C SER A 359 18.32 -38.45 -1.85
N ASP A 360 17.15 -39.11 -1.93
CA ASP A 360 16.69 -40.24 -1.12
C ASP A 360 16.64 -40.17 0.43
N SER A 361 16.85 -39.02 1.08
CA SER A 361 16.51 -38.84 2.52
C SER A 361 15.11 -38.24 2.77
N ASP A 362 14.44 -37.82 1.71
CA ASP A 362 13.36 -36.82 1.77
C ASP A 362 11.94 -37.36 1.99
N GLU A 363 11.71 -38.67 1.87
CA GLU A 363 10.36 -39.22 2.08
C GLU A 363 10.00 -39.36 3.56
N LYS A 364 10.98 -39.58 4.45
CA LYS A 364 10.75 -39.58 5.91
C LYS A 364 10.79 -38.18 6.52
N GLU A 365 11.47 -37.24 5.86
CA GLU A 365 11.53 -35.84 6.29
C GLU A 365 10.32 -35.03 5.80
N LYS A 366 9.69 -35.39 4.66
CA LYS A 366 8.43 -34.79 4.18
C LYS A 366 7.19 -35.18 4.99
N GLU A 367 7.20 -36.30 5.71
CA GLU A 367 6.15 -36.63 6.69
C GLU A 367 6.35 -35.89 8.02
N LYS A 368 7.58 -35.82 8.54
CA LYS A 368 7.93 -34.99 9.71
C LYS A 368 7.79 -33.49 9.45
N GLU A 369 8.02 -33.02 8.23
CA GLU A 369 7.74 -31.64 7.82
C GLU A 369 6.25 -31.36 7.66
N LYS A 370 5.42 -32.34 7.29
CA LYS A 370 3.96 -32.17 7.26
C LYS A 370 3.40 -32.09 8.68
N GLU A 371 3.89 -32.90 9.61
CA GLU A 371 3.54 -32.80 11.03
C GLU A 371 4.09 -31.51 11.66
N ASN A 372 5.33 -31.11 11.37
CA ASN A 372 5.88 -29.80 11.79
C ASN A 372 5.21 -28.61 11.10
N LYS A 373 4.65 -28.74 9.88
CA LYS A 373 3.83 -27.69 9.23
C LYS A 373 2.42 -27.63 9.81
N ILE A 374 1.89 -28.74 10.32
CA ILE A 374 0.62 -28.78 11.08
C ILE A 374 0.84 -28.20 12.50
N GLU A 375 1.97 -28.47 13.16
CA GLU A 375 2.34 -27.87 14.44
C GLU A 375 2.76 -26.40 14.31
N LYS A 376 3.46 -26.00 13.24
CA LYS A 376 3.75 -24.57 12.95
C LYS A 376 2.51 -23.80 12.50
N SER A 377 1.52 -24.45 11.88
CA SER A 377 0.24 -23.79 11.58
C SER A 377 -0.67 -23.73 12.81
N LYS A 378 -0.55 -24.65 13.78
CA LYS A 378 -1.13 -24.54 15.14
C LYS A 378 -0.44 -23.48 15.99
N SER A 379 0.89 -23.42 16.01
CA SER A 379 1.65 -22.40 16.78
C SER A 379 1.55 -21.00 16.17
N PHE A 380 1.43 -20.89 14.84
CA PHE A 380 1.04 -19.63 14.18
C PHE A 380 -0.42 -19.27 14.48
N PHE A 381 -1.31 -20.25 14.70
CA PHE A 381 -2.69 -20.01 15.14
C PHE A 381 -2.76 -19.50 16.58
N ASP A 382 -1.94 -20.05 17.48
CA ASP A 382 -1.83 -19.60 18.87
C ASP A 382 -1.20 -18.19 18.92
N SER A 383 -0.12 -17.93 18.18
CA SER A 383 0.43 -16.56 18.06
C SER A 383 -0.53 -15.54 17.40
N PHE A 384 -1.50 -15.99 16.60
CA PHE A 384 -2.48 -15.12 15.95
C PHE A 384 -3.79 -14.99 16.76
N PHE A 385 -4.00 -15.84 17.79
CA PHE A 385 -5.21 -15.89 18.63
C PHE A 385 -5.02 -16.20 20.14
N GLY A 386 -3.84 -15.99 20.76
CA GLY A 386 -3.62 -16.00 22.24
C GLY A 386 -2.16 -15.74 22.60
N SER A 387 -1.78 -14.75 23.41
CA SER A 387 -2.00 -14.69 24.87
C SER A 387 -1.97 -13.23 25.36
N ASP A 388 -3.00 -12.83 26.11
CA ASP A 388 -2.79 -11.99 27.29
C ASP A 388 -3.46 -12.76 28.42
N SER A 389 -2.65 -13.56 29.10
CA SER A 389 -2.91 -14.07 30.44
C SER A 389 -1.99 -13.30 31.37
N ASP A 390 -2.45 -12.11 31.76
CA ASP A 390 -2.60 -11.62 33.14
C ASP A 390 -3.01 -10.15 33.13
#